data_AF-A0A1Z9QFP7-F1
#
_entry.id   AF-A0A1Z9QFP7-F1
#
_cell.length_a   1.000
_cell.length_b   1.000
_cell.length_c   1.000
_cell.angle_alpha   90.00
_cell.angle_beta   90.00
_cell.angle_gamma   90.00
#
_symmetry.space_group_name_H-M   'P 1'
#
loop_
_entity.id
_entity.type
_entity.pdbx_description
1 polymer ?
#
loop_
_entity_poly.entity_id
_entity_poly.type
_entity_poly.pdbx_seq_one_letter_code
_entity_poly.pdbx_strand_id
1 'polypeptide(L)'
;MTNPPTSDSPTPDFNDPAETAAMLAELRRELDAESAWFDRAVGSSADAPDSHDFVGWLLRAARLAACGDTVPFQSWPGLATKLGIRVTDAIAEFAVTSIAVLDEASGIPLGEAIADAEDASCLLMVEGELTGLLQDTTAWLQLWGGAAEEIPLDDLAFELVEQRRIGWPVPRAARLAIVATPLHEFDFLVAAKASRPATRLAPVFDSAPELAHFDGGKPSPRMLDRFNARGGRGVTPSGLELEVRAVLDEWWGVFVRIEGTAVAAIRHVRLGTLLLEEVADQPGLWTAAIDRMPLEAILRILNGDIAVRTDDGGRLLV
;
A
#
# COMPACT_ATOMS: atom_id res chain seq x y z
N MET A 1 34.22 -28.82 16.27
CA MET A 1 32.83 -28.61 15.79
C MET A 1 32.34 -27.33 16.42
N THR A 2 32.48 -26.22 15.70
CA THR A 2 32.12 -24.87 16.13
C THR A 2 30.95 -24.42 15.26
N ASN A 3 29.82 -24.10 15.89
CA ASN A 3 28.64 -23.59 15.20
C ASN A 3 28.96 -22.28 14.47
N PRO A 4 28.38 -22.03 13.28
CA PRO A 4 28.52 -20.76 12.60
C PRO A 4 27.72 -19.67 13.33
N PRO A 5 28.16 -18.40 13.26
CA PRO A 5 27.48 -17.29 13.92
C PRO A 5 26.17 -16.98 13.20
N THR A 6 25.11 -16.80 13.97
CA THR A 6 23.87 -16.16 13.51
C THR A 6 24.21 -14.77 13.00
N SER A 7 23.94 -14.53 11.72
CA SER A 7 23.97 -13.21 11.12
C SER A 7 22.79 -12.42 11.68
N ASP A 8 23.07 -11.64 12.72
CA ASP A 8 22.23 -10.49 13.10
C ASP A 8 22.37 -9.46 11.97
N SER A 9 21.48 -9.55 10.98
CA SER A 9 21.26 -8.44 10.05
C SER A 9 20.35 -7.44 10.78
N PRO A 10 20.83 -6.23 11.10
CA PRO A 10 20.02 -5.25 11.81
C PRO A 10 19.00 -4.66 10.84
N THR A 11 17.72 -4.87 11.12
CA THR A 11 16.68 -3.95 10.68
C THR A 11 17.08 -2.57 11.21
N PRO A 12 17.22 -1.55 10.36
CA PRO A 12 17.65 -0.25 10.84
C PRO A 12 16.47 0.40 11.58
N ASP A 13 16.56 0.40 12.90
CA ASP A 13 15.67 1.16 13.79
C ASP A 13 16.13 2.63 13.74
N PHE A 14 15.82 3.32 12.63
CA PHE A 14 16.16 4.75 12.48
C PHE A 14 15.15 5.60 13.27
N ASN A 15 15.64 6.23 14.33
CA ASN A 15 15.87 7.68 14.32
C ASN A 15 16.56 8.14 15.61
N ASP A 16 17.70 8.84 15.48
CA ASP A 16 18.25 9.65 16.57
C ASP A 16 17.17 10.67 17.00
N PRO A 17 16.85 10.80 18.31
CA PRO A 17 15.94 11.82 18.80
C PRO A 17 16.28 13.25 18.33
N ALA A 18 17.56 13.57 18.12
CA ALA A 18 17.99 14.87 17.62
C ALA A 18 17.62 15.10 16.14
N GLU A 19 17.72 14.06 15.30
CA GLU A 19 17.34 14.13 13.88
C GLU A 19 15.82 14.29 13.74
N THR A 20 15.05 13.52 14.51
CA THR A 20 13.58 13.65 14.53
C THR A 20 13.14 15.07 14.94
N ALA A 21 13.79 15.64 15.96
CA ALA A 21 13.49 17.00 16.40
C ALA A 21 13.81 18.05 15.33
N ALA A 22 14.91 17.89 14.59
CA ALA A 22 15.28 18.78 13.50
C ALA A 22 14.27 18.73 12.35
N MET A 23 13.82 17.53 11.98
CA MET A 23 12.81 17.32 10.93
C MET A 23 11.46 17.94 11.28
N LEU A 24 11.00 17.76 12.53
CA LEU A 24 9.75 18.40 13.00
C LEU A 24 9.87 19.92 13.02
N ALA A 25 11.04 20.46 13.37
CA ALA A 25 11.28 21.91 13.33
C ALA A 25 11.33 22.48 11.90
N GLU A 26 11.79 21.70 10.92
CA GLU A 26 11.72 22.04 9.50
C GLU A 26 10.26 22.12 9.03
N LEU A 27 9.50 21.03 9.22
CA LEU A 27 8.08 20.97 8.87
C LEU A 27 7.28 22.09 9.53
N ARG A 28 7.58 22.40 10.79
CA ARG A 28 6.97 23.53 11.50
C ARG A 28 7.24 24.86 10.78
N ARG A 29 8.48 25.10 10.36
CA ARG A 29 8.86 26.34 9.67
C ARG A 29 8.19 26.46 8.31
N GLU A 30 8.07 25.37 7.56
CA GLU A 30 7.35 25.32 6.29
C GLU A 30 5.87 25.66 6.49
N LEU A 31 5.20 25.02 7.46
CA LEU A 31 3.80 25.29 7.79
C LEU A 31 3.56 26.72 8.28
N ASP A 32 4.49 27.30 9.05
CA ASP A 32 4.42 28.70 9.49
C ASP A 32 4.61 29.66 8.30
N ALA A 33 5.52 29.35 7.37
CA ALA A 33 5.76 30.14 6.17
C ALA A 33 4.54 30.13 5.21
N GLU A 34 3.92 28.97 5.04
CA GLU A 34 2.68 28.80 4.27
C GLU A 34 1.49 29.48 4.94
N SER A 35 1.34 29.35 6.26
CA SER A 35 0.31 30.08 7.02
C SER A 35 0.44 31.59 6.83
N ALA A 36 1.68 32.10 6.88
CA ALA A 36 1.97 33.51 6.62
C ALA A 36 1.72 33.90 5.16
N TRP A 37 1.87 32.97 4.20
CA TRP A 37 1.49 33.20 2.81
C TRP A 37 -0.03 33.28 2.65
N PHE A 38 -0.79 32.36 3.23
CA PHE A 38 -2.25 32.44 3.27
C PHE A 38 -2.73 33.79 3.84
N ASP A 39 -2.16 34.22 4.97
CA ASP A 39 -2.51 35.50 5.59
C ASP A 39 -2.20 36.71 4.70
N ARG A 40 -1.14 36.65 3.88
CA ARG A 40 -0.80 37.72 2.91
C ARG A 40 -1.67 37.67 1.65
N ALA A 41 -2.11 36.48 1.25
CA ALA A 41 -2.92 36.28 0.06
C ALA A 41 -4.37 36.79 0.26
N VAL A 42 -4.86 36.83 1.50
CA VAL A 42 -6.14 37.42 1.88
C VAL A 42 -6.14 38.93 1.52
N GLY A 43 -6.77 39.27 0.39
CA GLY A 43 -6.87 40.64 -0.12
C GLY A 43 -5.86 41.01 -1.22
N SER A 44 -4.99 40.07 -1.64
CA SER A 44 -4.15 40.18 -2.84
C SER A 44 -4.92 39.65 -4.06
N SER A 45 -4.84 40.35 -5.20
CA SER A 45 -5.49 39.91 -6.46
C SER A 45 -4.64 38.95 -7.29
N ALA A 46 -3.44 38.61 -6.84
CA ALA A 46 -2.55 37.66 -7.49
C ALA A 46 -2.32 36.47 -6.54
N ASP A 47 -2.62 35.28 -7.05
CA ASP A 47 -2.42 33.97 -6.43
C ASP A 47 -3.16 33.78 -5.09
N ALA A 48 -4.50 33.82 -5.15
CA ALA A 48 -5.32 33.37 -4.03
C ALA A 48 -5.16 31.85 -3.88
N PRO A 49 -4.83 31.33 -2.68
CA PRO A 49 -4.75 29.90 -2.42
C PRO A 49 -6.11 29.26 -2.71
N ASP A 50 -6.09 28.10 -3.35
CA ASP A 50 -7.32 27.35 -3.56
C ASP A 50 -7.61 26.41 -2.37
N SER A 51 -8.74 25.71 -2.44
CA SER A 51 -9.13 24.73 -1.43
C SER A 51 -8.17 23.55 -1.32
N HIS A 52 -7.49 23.20 -2.42
CA HIS A 52 -6.56 22.08 -2.49
C HIS A 52 -5.24 22.41 -1.79
N ASP A 53 -4.69 23.61 -2.01
CA ASP A 53 -3.54 24.15 -1.27
C ASP A 53 -3.80 24.13 0.24
N PHE A 54 -4.99 24.59 0.64
CA PHE A 54 -5.38 24.61 2.05
C PHE A 54 -5.52 23.19 2.64
N VAL A 55 -6.12 22.24 1.93
CA VAL A 55 -6.23 20.85 2.39
C VAL A 55 -4.85 20.22 2.52
N GLY A 56 -3.96 20.41 1.53
CA GLY A 56 -2.58 19.91 1.60
C GLY A 56 -1.79 20.49 2.77
N TRP A 57 -1.99 21.76 3.11
CA TRP A 57 -1.45 22.35 4.34
C TRP A 57 -2.08 21.75 5.60
N LEU A 58 -3.42 21.58 5.64
CA LEU A 58 -4.16 21.07 6.79
C LEU A 58 -3.73 19.63 7.14
N LEU A 59 -3.57 18.78 6.14
CA LEU A 59 -3.11 17.39 6.29
C LEU A 59 -1.70 17.34 6.91
N ARG A 60 -0.77 18.17 6.43
CA ARG A 60 0.58 18.29 7.00
C ARG A 60 0.59 18.87 8.41
N ALA A 61 -0.28 19.86 8.69
CA ALA A 61 -0.46 20.41 10.03
C ALA A 61 -1.02 19.35 11.00
N ALA A 62 -1.94 18.49 10.55
CA ALA A 62 -2.45 17.38 11.33
C ALA A 62 -1.37 16.33 11.61
N ARG A 63 -0.51 16.01 10.64
CA ARG A 63 0.66 15.14 10.82
C ARG A 63 1.59 15.66 11.91
N LEU A 64 1.93 16.94 11.86
CA LEU A 64 2.77 17.59 12.87
C LEU A 64 2.12 17.57 14.27
N ALA A 65 0.80 17.83 14.34
CA ALA A 65 0.03 17.75 15.58
C ALA A 65 0.02 16.34 16.17
N ALA A 66 -0.10 15.31 15.33
CA ALA A 66 -0.06 13.92 15.74
C ALA A 66 1.32 13.53 16.31
N CYS A 67 2.39 14.21 15.88
CA CYS A 67 3.74 14.10 16.44
C CYS A 67 3.99 14.95 17.71
N GLY A 68 3.00 15.73 18.15
CA GLY A 68 3.03 16.46 19.43
C GLY A 68 3.15 17.98 19.32
N ASP A 69 3.35 18.56 18.13
CA ASP A 69 3.29 20.01 17.93
C ASP A 69 1.96 20.43 17.30
N THR A 70 1.01 20.80 18.16
CA THR A 70 -0.37 21.07 17.79
C THR A 70 -0.61 22.50 17.28
N VAL A 71 0.37 23.39 17.38
CA VAL A 71 0.15 24.83 17.19
C VAL A 71 -0.29 25.17 15.76
N PRO A 72 0.32 24.63 14.69
CA PRO A 72 -0.14 24.92 13.33
C PRO A 72 -1.56 24.40 13.10
N PHE A 73 -1.86 23.18 13.55
CA PHE A 73 -3.19 22.60 13.41
C PHE A 73 -4.26 23.47 14.08
N GLN A 74 -4.05 23.91 15.33
CA GLN A 74 -5.03 24.74 16.04
C GLN A 74 -5.35 26.07 15.35
N SER A 75 -4.50 26.54 14.44
CA SER A 75 -4.72 27.78 13.67
C SER A 75 -5.62 27.61 12.45
N TRP A 76 -5.88 26.38 11.99
CA TRP A 76 -6.62 26.11 10.75
C TRP A 76 -8.00 26.76 10.69
N PRO A 77 -8.82 26.81 11.78
CA PRO A 77 -10.17 27.39 11.69
C PRO A 77 -10.15 28.88 11.36
N GLY A 78 -9.15 29.59 11.91
CA GLY A 78 -8.95 31.01 11.65
C GLY A 78 -8.50 31.26 10.21
N LEU A 79 -7.60 30.43 9.69
CA LEU A 79 -7.14 30.50 8.30
C LEU A 79 -8.28 30.21 7.32
N ALA A 80 -9.02 29.11 7.51
CA ALA A 80 -10.17 28.74 6.68
C ALA A 80 -11.22 29.87 6.62
N THR A 81 -11.51 30.50 7.76
CA THR A 81 -12.47 31.62 7.84
C THR A 81 -12.01 32.81 7.00
N LYS A 82 -10.73 33.17 7.06
CA LYS A 82 -10.17 34.28 6.28
C LYS A 82 -10.17 33.98 4.78
N LEU A 83 -9.89 32.73 4.42
CA LEU A 83 -9.86 32.26 3.04
C LEU A 83 -11.26 31.99 2.45
N GLY A 84 -12.30 31.94 3.29
CA GLY A 84 -13.66 31.62 2.85
C GLY A 84 -13.84 30.16 2.44
N ILE A 85 -12.98 29.25 2.93
CA ILE A 85 -12.96 27.84 2.55
C ILE A 85 -13.94 27.06 3.42
N ARG A 86 -14.83 26.30 2.76
CA ARG A 86 -15.64 25.28 3.41
C ARG A 86 -14.82 24.00 3.54
N VAL A 87 -14.16 23.85 4.67
CA VAL A 87 -13.17 22.78 4.90
C VAL A 87 -13.77 21.39 4.74
N THR A 88 -15.02 21.17 5.15
CA THR A 88 -15.71 19.88 4.99
C THR A 88 -15.87 19.49 3.52
N ASP A 89 -16.30 20.44 2.69
CA ASP A 89 -16.52 20.23 1.25
C ASP A 89 -15.17 20.01 0.54
N ALA A 90 -14.17 20.82 0.92
CA ALA A 90 -12.81 20.71 0.38
C ALA A 90 -12.15 19.35 0.70
N ILE A 91 -12.30 18.84 1.92
CA ILE A 91 -11.79 17.51 2.29
C ILE A 91 -12.51 16.42 1.49
N ALA A 92 -13.84 16.50 1.34
CA ALA A 92 -14.58 15.51 0.58
C ALA A 92 -14.17 15.49 -0.90
N GLU A 93 -14.03 16.65 -1.53
CA GLU A 93 -13.57 16.77 -2.93
C GLU A 93 -12.15 16.23 -3.12
N PHE A 94 -11.24 16.56 -2.20
CA PHE A 94 -9.87 16.07 -2.21
C PHE A 94 -9.83 14.54 -2.02
N ALA A 95 -10.58 14.00 -1.06
CA ALA A 95 -10.67 12.56 -0.82
C ALA A 95 -11.21 11.81 -2.05
N VAL A 96 -12.28 12.31 -2.69
CA VAL A 96 -12.81 11.70 -3.92
C VAL A 96 -11.76 11.68 -5.03
N THR A 97 -11.05 12.79 -5.23
CA THR A 97 -10.00 12.89 -6.25
C THR A 97 -8.84 11.93 -5.96
N SER A 98 -8.39 11.88 -4.71
CA SER A 98 -7.29 11.00 -4.31
C SER A 98 -7.67 9.52 -4.37
N ILE A 99 -8.90 9.15 -4.00
CA ILE A 99 -9.42 7.78 -4.15
C ILE A 99 -9.47 7.35 -5.62
N ALA A 100 -9.90 8.24 -6.52
CA ALA A 100 -9.87 7.93 -7.95
C ALA A 100 -8.43 7.70 -8.47
N VAL A 101 -7.45 8.46 -7.96
CA VAL A 101 -6.03 8.23 -8.28
C VAL A 101 -5.55 6.89 -7.73
N LEU A 102 -5.94 6.51 -6.51
CA LEU A 102 -5.59 5.23 -5.89
C LEU A 102 -6.05 4.03 -6.75
N ASP A 103 -7.21 4.12 -7.41
CA ASP A 103 -7.75 3.04 -8.24
C ASP A 103 -7.03 2.90 -9.60
N GLU A 104 -6.48 3.98 -10.14
CA GLU A 104 -6.03 4.04 -11.55
C GLU A 104 -4.51 4.24 -11.71
N ALA A 105 -3.80 4.69 -10.68
CA ALA A 105 -2.41 5.13 -10.78
C ALA A 105 -1.38 4.08 -10.37
N SER A 106 -0.13 4.35 -10.77
CA SER A 106 1.08 3.61 -10.39
C SER A 106 2.25 4.56 -10.25
N GLY A 107 3.28 4.20 -9.48
CA GLY A 107 4.49 4.97 -9.29
C GLY A 107 4.27 6.23 -8.45
N ILE A 108 4.79 7.37 -8.92
CA ILE A 108 4.77 8.64 -8.17
C ILE A 108 3.35 9.07 -7.75
N PRO A 109 2.35 9.14 -8.65
CA PRO A 109 1.01 9.57 -8.27
C PRO A 109 0.33 8.65 -7.26
N LEU A 110 0.60 7.34 -7.33
CA LEU A 110 0.13 6.37 -6.34
C LEU A 110 0.78 6.63 -4.97
N GLY A 111 2.10 6.84 -4.95
CA GLY A 111 2.83 7.17 -3.73
C GLY A 111 2.33 8.47 -3.08
N GLU A 112 2.07 9.51 -3.87
CA GLU A 112 1.51 10.77 -3.39
C GLU A 112 0.12 10.56 -2.76
N ALA A 113 -0.77 9.84 -3.44
CA ALA A 113 -2.12 9.57 -2.95
C ALA A 113 -2.12 8.75 -1.65
N ILE A 114 -1.22 7.77 -1.51
CA ILE A 114 -1.07 6.99 -0.28
C ILE A 114 -0.51 7.85 0.86
N ALA A 115 0.47 8.70 0.58
CA ALA A 115 1.03 9.59 1.59
C ALA A 115 0.00 10.61 2.10
N ASP A 116 -0.86 11.12 1.22
CA ASP A 116 -1.97 12.01 1.61
C ASP A 116 -3.01 11.25 2.45
N ALA A 117 -3.25 9.97 2.18
CA ALA A 117 -4.10 9.11 3.02
C ALA A 117 -3.49 8.84 4.42
N GLU A 118 -2.15 8.75 4.56
CA GLU A 118 -1.49 8.72 5.88
C GLU A 118 -1.72 10.03 6.64
N ASP A 119 -1.60 11.17 5.96
CA ASP A 119 -1.83 12.47 6.58
C ASP A 119 -3.32 12.67 6.93
N ALA A 120 -4.24 12.14 6.12
CA ALA A 120 -5.67 12.08 6.42
C ALA A 120 -5.97 11.22 7.66
N SER A 121 -5.19 10.15 7.88
CA SER A 121 -5.27 9.34 9.09
C SER A 121 -4.75 10.09 10.32
N CYS A 122 -3.73 10.93 10.17
CA CYS A 122 -3.32 11.87 11.22
C CYS A 122 -4.44 12.85 11.56
N LEU A 123 -5.11 13.41 10.54
CA LEU A 123 -6.26 14.30 10.74
C LEU A 123 -7.38 13.61 11.53
N LEU A 124 -7.78 12.41 11.13
CA LEU A 124 -8.79 11.63 11.84
C LEU A 124 -8.44 11.39 13.32
N MET A 125 -7.15 11.20 13.62
CA MET A 125 -6.66 10.98 14.98
C MET A 125 -6.74 12.23 15.86
N VAL A 126 -6.33 13.39 15.36
CA VAL A 126 -6.13 14.59 16.20
C VAL A 126 -7.35 15.51 16.24
N GLU A 127 -8.22 15.45 15.23
CA GLU A 127 -9.29 16.42 15.03
C GLU A 127 -10.28 16.43 16.19
N GLY A 128 -10.78 15.26 16.59
CA GLY A 128 -11.78 15.15 17.66
C GLY A 128 -11.29 15.61 19.03
N GLU A 129 -9.98 15.52 19.28
CA GLU A 129 -9.37 15.93 20.55
C GLU A 129 -8.97 17.41 20.58
N LEU A 130 -8.56 17.97 19.44
CA LEU A 130 -8.02 19.33 19.37
C LEU A 130 -9.05 20.38 18.97
N THR A 131 -9.93 20.07 18.00
CA THR A 131 -10.88 21.05 17.45
C THR A 131 -12.34 20.59 17.52
N GLY A 132 -12.63 19.35 17.14
CA GLY A 132 -13.99 18.79 17.09
C GLY A 132 -14.94 19.49 16.11
N LEU A 133 -14.42 20.15 15.08
CA LEU A 133 -15.15 20.92 14.07
C LEU A 133 -15.38 20.17 12.75
N LEU A 134 -14.73 19.02 12.52
CA LEU A 134 -14.81 18.26 11.25
C LEU A 134 -15.49 16.90 11.41
N GLN A 135 -16.45 16.78 12.34
CA GLN A 135 -17.15 15.51 12.58
C GLN A 135 -17.78 14.95 11.29
N ASP A 136 -18.32 15.83 10.44
CA ASP A 136 -18.97 15.46 9.17
C ASP A 136 -18.00 14.89 8.12
N THR A 137 -16.68 15.06 8.27
CA THR A 137 -15.68 14.49 7.33
C THR A 137 -15.14 13.14 7.78
N THR A 138 -15.50 12.67 8.98
CA THR A 138 -15.00 11.40 9.56
C THR A 138 -15.18 10.23 8.60
N ALA A 139 -16.36 10.13 7.97
CA ALA A 139 -16.64 9.05 7.03
C ALA A 139 -15.77 9.11 5.77
N TRP A 140 -15.47 10.31 5.27
CA TRP A 140 -14.59 10.50 4.11
C TRP A 140 -13.13 10.16 4.45
N LEU A 141 -12.63 10.59 5.61
CA LEU A 141 -11.27 10.27 6.06
C LEU A 141 -11.08 8.77 6.27
N GLN A 142 -12.08 8.09 6.87
CA GLN A 142 -12.08 6.64 7.01
C GLN A 142 -12.13 5.91 5.68
N LEU A 143 -12.97 6.37 4.74
CA LEU A 143 -13.06 5.80 3.40
C LEU A 143 -11.74 5.96 2.65
N TRP A 144 -11.10 7.13 2.74
CA TRP A 144 -9.84 7.41 2.07
C TRP A 144 -8.69 6.57 2.61
N GLY A 145 -8.53 6.49 3.93
CA GLY A 145 -7.57 5.58 4.55
C GLY A 145 -7.86 4.12 4.19
N GLY A 146 -9.13 3.70 4.23
CA GLY A 146 -9.55 2.36 3.85
C GLY A 146 -9.24 2.01 2.39
N ALA A 147 -9.48 2.93 1.46
CA ALA A 147 -9.15 2.75 0.04
C ALA A 147 -7.65 2.58 -0.15
N ALA A 148 -6.83 3.44 0.47
CA ALA A 148 -5.37 3.34 0.37
C ALA A 148 -4.83 2.00 0.92
N GLU A 149 -5.43 1.47 1.98
CA GLU A 149 -5.08 0.16 2.55
C GLU A 149 -5.42 -1.03 1.64
N GLU A 150 -6.28 -0.84 0.64
CA GLU A 150 -6.65 -1.87 -0.33
C GLU A 150 -5.76 -1.89 -1.57
N ILE A 151 -4.97 -0.83 -1.81
CA ILE A 151 -4.14 -0.70 -3.02
C ILE A 151 -2.72 -1.23 -2.79
N PRO A 152 -2.20 -2.13 -3.65
CA PRO A 152 -0.81 -2.56 -3.57
C PRO A 152 0.15 -1.42 -3.96
N LEU A 153 1.20 -1.22 -3.16
CA LEU A 153 2.32 -0.34 -3.52
C LEU A 153 3.24 -1.03 -4.52
N ASP A 154 3.52 -0.36 -5.65
CA ASP A 154 4.70 -0.68 -6.45
C ASP A 154 5.98 -0.09 -5.81
N ASP A 155 7.14 -0.53 -6.31
CA ASP A 155 8.45 -0.16 -5.73
C ASP A 155 8.67 1.37 -5.73
N LEU A 156 8.23 2.08 -6.78
CA LEU A 156 8.42 3.53 -6.91
C LEU A 156 7.48 4.31 -5.99
N ALA A 157 6.22 3.87 -5.88
CA ALA A 157 5.28 4.41 -4.91
C ALA A 157 5.79 4.21 -3.47
N PHE A 158 6.32 3.02 -3.17
CA PHE A 158 6.88 2.71 -1.86
C PHE A 158 8.08 3.59 -1.49
N GLU A 159 9.05 3.73 -2.40
CA GLU A 159 10.22 4.59 -2.19
C GLU A 159 9.82 6.04 -1.88
N LEU A 160 8.81 6.57 -2.58
CA LEU A 160 8.31 7.92 -2.35
C LEU A 160 7.71 8.08 -0.95
N VAL A 161 6.85 7.14 -0.53
CA VAL A 161 6.21 7.25 0.78
C VAL A 161 7.23 7.11 1.91
N GLU A 162 8.21 6.21 1.79
CA GLU A 162 9.30 6.10 2.76
C GLU A 162 10.18 7.35 2.80
N GLN A 163 10.53 7.94 1.66
CA GLN A 163 11.24 9.21 1.63
C GLN A 163 10.45 10.31 2.35
N ARG A 164 9.13 10.37 2.16
CA ARG A 164 8.28 11.35 2.88
C ARG A 164 8.23 11.07 4.38
N ARG A 165 8.29 9.81 4.82
CA ARG A 165 8.39 9.44 6.26
C ARG A 165 9.75 9.75 6.87
N ILE A 166 10.82 9.60 6.10
CA ILE A 166 12.18 10.01 6.49
C ILE A 166 12.29 11.53 6.52
N GLY A 167 11.54 12.27 5.70
CA GLY A 167 11.51 13.73 5.73
C GLY A 167 10.62 14.27 6.85
N TRP A 168 9.45 13.66 7.05
CA TRP A 168 8.41 14.09 7.99
C TRP A 168 7.96 12.89 8.85
N PRO A 169 8.22 12.87 10.16
CA PRO A 169 7.78 11.77 11.01
C PRO A 169 6.26 11.58 10.96
N VAL A 170 5.80 10.34 11.16
CA VAL A 170 4.38 10.02 11.33
C VAL A 170 4.22 9.05 12.51
N PRO A 171 3.27 9.28 13.43
CA PRO A 171 3.06 8.40 14.58
C PRO A 171 2.61 7.02 14.12
N ARG A 172 3.06 5.97 14.82
CA ARG A 172 2.74 4.59 14.47
C ARG A 172 1.24 4.31 14.35
N ALA A 173 0.40 4.98 15.15
CA ALA A 173 -1.05 4.81 15.13
C ALA A 173 -1.74 5.44 13.91
N ALA A 174 -1.07 6.38 13.21
CA ALA A 174 -1.58 7.04 12.01
C ALA A 174 -1.00 6.44 10.73
N ARG A 175 0.05 5.62 10.85
CA ARG A 175 0.66 4.94 9.72
C ARG A 175 -0.34 3.96 9.13
N LEU A 176 -0.53 4.05 7.82
CA LEU A 176 -1.28 3.02 7.11
C LEU A 176 -0.47 1.73 7.13
N ALA A 177 -1.16 0.60 7.30
CA ALA A 177 -0.55 -0.71 7.34
C ALA A 177 0.16 -1.03 6.02
N ILE A 178 -0.42 -0.62 4.89
CA ILE A 178 0.18 -0.75 3.55
C ILE A 178 1.58 -0.15 3.47
N VAL A 179 1.90 0.88 4.26
CA VAL A 179 3.21 1.56 4.24
C VAL A 179 4.07 1.17 5.45
N ALA A 180 3.49 0.97 6.64
CA ALA A 180 4.25 0.54 7.84
C ALA A 180 4.86 -0.86 7.69
N THR A 181 4.19 -1.68 6.89
CA THR A 181 4.68 -2.94 6.36
C THR A 181 4.47 -2.84 4.85
N PRO A 182 5.42 -2.26 4.11
CA PRO A 182 5.30 -2.16 2.67
C PRO A 182 5.11 -3.54 2.09
N LEU A 183 3.94 -3.72 1.52
CA LEU A 183 3.53 -5.02 1.07
C LEU A 183 4.26 -5.32 -0.24
N HIS A 184 5.36 -6.06 -0.16
CA HIS A 184 5.36 -7.26 -0.99
C HIS A 184 4.07 -8.01 -0.67
N GLU A 185 3.36 -8.45 -1.70
CA GLU A 185 2.07 -9.17 -1.72
C GLU A 185 1.83 -10.17 -0.57
N PHE A 186 2.91 -10.67 0.03
CA PHE A 186 2.93 -11.60 1.13
C PHE A 186 2.30 -11.08 2.43
N ASP A 187 2.45 -9.78 2.76
CA ASP A 187 2.09 -9.28 4.09
C ASP A 187 0.68 -8.65 4.17
N PHE A 188 -0.04 -8.51 3.04
CA PHE A 188 -1.48 -8.21 3.01
C PHE A 188 -2.27 -9.26 3.82
N LEU A 189 -1.65 -10.43 4.01
CA LEU A 189 -2.17 -11.56 4.75
C LEU A 189 -2.07 -11.43 6.28
N VAL A 190 -1.39 -10.43 6.83
CA VAL A 190 -1.25 -10.29 8.30
C VAL A 190 -2.17 -9.21 8.90
N ALA A 191 -2.49 -8.13 8.17
CA ALA A 191 -3.14 -6.95 8.77
C ALA A 191 -4.69 -6.89 8.64
N ALA A 192 -5.30 -7.46 7.61
CA ALA A 192 -6.77 -7.45 7.49
C ALA A 192 -7.41 -8.53 8.39
N LYS A 193 -7.65 -8.13 9.64
CA LYS A 193 -8.19 -8.80 10.84
C LYS A 193 -9.54 -9.53 10.67
N ALA A 194 -9.68 -10.41 9.67
CA ALA A 194 -10.71 -11.43 9.65
C ALA A 194 -10.09 -12.75 10.11
N SER A 195 -10.29 -13.09 11.38
CA SER A 195 -10.27 -14.44 11.96
C SER A 195 -9.92 -15.60 11.01
N ARG A 196 -8.63 -15.81 10.69
CA ARG A 196 -7.89 -17.08 10.50
C ARG A 196 -6.53 -16.83 9.81
N PRO A 197 -5.44 -17.52 10.21
CA PRO A 197 -4.15 -17.46 9.50
C PRO A 197 -4.27 -18.02 8.07
N ALA A 198 -3.42 -17.54 7.15
CA ALA A 198 -3.33 -18.11 5.80
C ALA A 198 -2.98 -19.60 5.88
N THR A 199 -3.69 -20.43 5.11
CA THR A 199 -3.49 -21.87 5.10
C THR A 199 -2.56 -22.23 3.95
N ARG A 200 -1.37 -22.72 4.29
CA ARG A 200 -0.40 -23.19 3.31
C ARG A 200 -0.79 -24.59 2.81
N LEU A 201 -1.01 -24.71 1.50
CA LEU A 201 -1.48 -25.93 0.84
C LEU A 201 -0.34 -26.79 0.27
N ALA A 202 0.81 -26.18 0.05
CA ALA A 202 2.03 -26.82 -0.45
C ALA A 202 3.24 -26.39 0.39
N PRO A 203 4.32 -27.19 0.47
CA PRO A 203 5.56 -26.76 1.13
C PRO A 203 6.03 -25.40 0.63
N VAL A 204 6.76 -24.64 1.48
CA VAL A 204 7.34 -23.35 1.09
C VAL A 204 8.14 -23.55 -0.20
N PHE A 205 7.82 -22.74 -1.22
CA PHE A 205 8.57 -22.75 -2.45
C PHE A 205 9.99 -22.27 -2.15
N ASP A 206 10.94 -23.21 -2.16
CA ASP A 206 12.34 -22.88 -1.97
C ASP A 206 12.76 -21.97 -3.14
N SER A 207 13.37 -20.82 -2.87
CA SER A 207 13.87 -19.93 -3.92
C SER A 207 15.27 -20.38 -4.33
N ALA A 208 15.54 -20.61 -5.62
CA ALA A 208 16.94 -20.70 -6.08
C ALA A 208 17.15 -19.78 -7.28
N PRO A 209 17.44 -18.50 -7.02
CA PRO A 209 17.72 -17.51 -8.07
C PRO A 209 18.86 -17.95 -9.00
N GLU A 210 19.82 -18.73 -8.49
CA GLU A 210 20.93 -19.28 -9.27
C GLU A 210 20.51 -20.24 -10.40
N LEU A 211 19.30 -20.82 -10.35
CA LEU A 211 18.80 -21.74 -11.38
C LEU A 211 18.11 -21.02 -12.55
N ALA A 212 18.06 -19.68 -12.51
CA ALA A 212 17.57 -18.83 -13.59
C ALA A 212 18.53 -18.77 -14.79
N HIS A 213 18.81 -19.92 -15.39
CA HIS A 213 19.54 -19.98 -16.64
C HIS A 213 18.53 -19.75 -17.78
N PHE A 214 18.84 -18.83 -18.69
CA PHE A 214 18.05 -18.53 -19.88
C PHE A 214 18.63 -19.28 -21.06
N ASP A 215 17.76 -19.90 -21.85
CA ASP A 215 18.12 -20.43 -23.16
C ASP A 215 17.44 -19.57 -24.24
N GLY A 216 18.21 -18.69 -24.87
CA GLY A 216 17.73 -17.88 -25.99
C GLY A 216 16.54 -16.95 -25.70
N GLY A 217 16.39 -16.47 -24.45
CA GLY A 217 15.30 -15.57 -24.03
C GLY A 217 14.02 -16.28 -23.55
N LYS A 218 14.04 -17.62 -23.46
CA LYS A 218 12.95 -18.44 -22.90
C LYS A 218 13.30 -18.96 -21.50
N PRO A 219 12.29 -19.37 -20.69
CA PRO A 219 12.54 -20.06 -19.44
C PRO A 219 13.29 -21.37 -19.71
N SER A 220 14.29 -21.71 -18.89
CA SER A 220 14.94 -23.01 -19.02
C SER A 220 13.98 -24.15 -18.64
N PRO A 221 14.18 -25.37 -19.16
CA PRO A 221 13.40 -26.54 -18.77
C PRO A 221 13.34 -26.76 -17.26
N ARG A 222 14.43 -26.50 -16.54
CA ARG A 222 14.48 -26.62 -15.07
C ARG A 222 13.57 -25.60 -14.37
N MET A 223 13.44 -24.40 -14.92
CA MET A 223 12.54 -23.37 -14.39
C MET A 223 11.07 -23.76 -14.63
N LEU A 224 10.75 -24.23 -15.84
CA LEU A 224 9.43 -24.75 -16.18
C LEU A 224 9.04 -25.90 -15.25
N ASP A 225 9.90 -26.93 -15.14
CA ASP A 225 9.62 -28.10 -14.30
C ASP A 225 9.40 -27.72 -12.83
N ARG A 226 10.21 -26.79 -12.31
CA ARG A 226 10.10 -26.35 -10.90
C ARG A 226 8.82 -25.54 -10.66
N PHE A 227 8.51 -24.59 -11.52
CA PHE A 227 7.30 -23.78 -11.37
C PHE A 227 6.05 -24.65 -11.55
N ASN A 228 6.07 -25.57 -12.52
CA ASN A 228 4.94 -26.45 -12.84
C ASN A 228 4.71 -27.56 -11.80
N ALA A 229 5.69 -27.80 -10.92
CA ALA A 229 5.52 -28.69 -9.77
C ALA A 229 4.69 -28.04 -8.64
N ARG A 230 4.39 -26.74 -8.73
CA ARG A 230 3.60 -26.03 -7.72
C ARG A 230 2.13 -26.40 -7.82
N GLY A 231 1.60 -26.85 -6.69
CA GLY A 231 0.19 -27.16 -6.57
C GLY A 231 -0.16 -27.63 -5.16
N GLY A 232 -1.41 -27.46 -4.80
CA GLY A 232 -1.90 -27.79 -3.47
C GLY A 232 -3.40 -28.01 -3.46
N ARG A 233 -3.87 -28.75 -2.46
CA ARG A 233 -5.30 -28.99 -2.22
C ARG A 233 -5.68 -28.47 -0.85
N GLY A 234 -6.87 -27.89 -0.75
CA GLY A 234 -7.32 -27.26 0.47
C GLY A 234 -8.83 -27.11 0.56
N VAL A 235 -9.26 -26.53 1.67
CA VAL A 235 -10.66 -26.22 1.94
C VAL A 235 -10.75 -24.79 2.49
N THR A 236 -11.68 -23.99 1.97
CA THR A 236 -11.92 -22.62 2.42
C THR A 236 -12.56 -22.58 3.82
N PRO A 237 -12.60 -21.41 4.50
CA PRO A 237 -13.32 -21.26 5.76
C PRO A 237 -14.77 -21.71 5.76
N SER A 238 -15.48 -21.54 4.64
CA SER A 238 -16.87 -21.98 4.44
C SER A 238 -17.01 -23.45 4.02
N GLY A 239 -15.91 -24.20 3.94
CA GLY A 239 -15.93 -25.62 3.62
C GLY A 239 -15.88 -25.94 2.12
N LEU A 240 -15.57 -24.97 1.25
CA LEU A 240 -15.45 -25.23 -0.19
C LEU A 240 -14.09 -25.84 -0.52
N GLU A 241 -14.09 -26.92 -1.29
CA GLU A 241 -12.87 -27.59 -1.74
C GLU A 241 -12.24 -26.85 -2.92
N LEU A 242 -10.90 -26.87 -2.96
CA LEU A 242 -10.12 -26.39 -4.09
C LEU A 242 -8.82 -27.17 -4.31
N GLU A 243 -8.41 -27.23 -5.57
CA GLU A 243 -7.08 -27.66 -6.02
C GLU A 243 -6.47 -26.55 -6.88
N VAL A 244 -5.24 -26.14 -6.56
CA VAL A 244 -4.48 -25.15 -7.32
C VAL A 244 -3.37 -25.86 -8.08
N ARG A 245 -3.21 -25.51 -9.36
CA ARG A 245 -2.09 -25.94 -10.22
C ARG A 245 -1.54 -24.75 -10.96
N ALA A 246 -0.21 -24.62 -10.99
CA ALA A 246 0.46 -23.54 -11.70
C ALA A 246 1.17 -24.08 -12.96
N VAL A 247 1.18 -23.30 -14.01
CA VAL A 247 1.92 -23.57 -15.24
C VAL A 247 2.62 -22.28 -15.69
N LEU A 248 3.93 -22.36 -15.89
CA LEU A 248 4.72 -21.44 -16.68
C LEU A 248 4.94 -22.11 -18.04
N ASP A 249 4.67 -21.39 -19.12
CA ASP A 249 4.94 -21.85 -20.47
C ASP A 249 6.29 -21.33 -21.00
N GLU A 250 6.67 -21.76 -22.20
CA GLU A 250 7.92 -21.36 -22.85
C GLU A 250 7.95 -19.89 -23.32
N TRP A 251 6.83 -19.17 -23.25
CA TRP A 251 6.63 -17.80 -23.70
C TRP A 251 6.43 -16.82 -22.54
N TRP A 252 6.76 -17.22 -21.30
CA TRP A 252 6.54 -16.43 -20.09
C TRP A 252 5.06 -16.16 -19.78
N GLY A 253 4.18 -17.01 -20.27
CA GLY A 253 2.79 -17.08 -19.85
C GLY A 253 2.70 -17.80 -18.51
N VAL A 254 2.16 -17.11 -17.50
CA VAL A 254 1.80 -17.70 -16.21
C VAL A 254 0.33 -18.06 -16.26
N PHE A 255 0.01 -19.28 -15.85
CA PHE A 255 -1.34 -19.80 -15.74
C PHE A 255 -1.53 -20.46 -14.39
N VAL A 256 -2.54 -20.04 -13.63
CA VAL A 256 -2.95 -20.67 -12.39
C VAL A 256 -4.35 -21.22 -12.59
N ARG A 257 -4.48 -22.54 -12.55
CA ARG A 257 -5.77 -23.24 -12.60
C ARG A 257 -6.22 -23.56 -11.19
N ILE A 258 -7.43 -23.12 -10.86
CA ILE A 258 -8.14 -23.49 -9.64
C ILE A 258 -9.31 -24.37 -10.05
N GLU A 259 -9.38 -25.57 -9.48
CA GLU A 259 -10.45 -26.54 -9.69
C GLU A 259 -11.19 -26.79 -8.36
N GLY A 260 -12.45 -27.21 -8.43
CA GLY A 260 -13.25 -27.57 -7.25
C GLY A 260 -14.45 -26.66 -7.02
N THR A 261 -15.07 -26.78 -5.85
CA THR A 261 -16.29 -26.04 -5.50
C THR A 261 -16.03 -24.57 -5.15
N ALA A 262 -14.79 -24.19 -4.84
CA ALA A 262 -14.45 -22.81 -4.48
C ALA A 262 -14.26 -21.87 -5.68
N VAL A 263 -14.28 -22.37 -6.92
CA VAL A 263 -13.97 -21.57 -8.14
C VAL A 263 -14.79 -20.29 -8.21
N ALA A 264 -16.11 -20.39 -8.02
CA ALA A 264 -17.02 -19.24 -8.08
C ALA A 264 -16.88 -18.27 -6.89
N ALA A 265 -16.11 -18.64 -5.86
CA ALA A 265 -15.82 -17.82 -4.70
C ALA A 265 -14.40 -17.24 -4.74
N ILE A 266 -13.60 -17.51 -5.79
CA ILE A 266 -12.27 -16.92 -5.95
C ILE A 266 -12.45 -15.47 -6.35
N ARG A 267 -11.90 -14.57 -5.54
CA ARG A 267 -11.93 -13.13 -5.79
C ARG A 267 -10.69 -12.64 -6.51
N HIS A 268 -9.53 -13.15 -6.09
CA HIS A 268 -8.22 -12.74 -6.59
C HIS A 268 -7.23 -13.90 -6.57
N VAL A 269 -6.38 -13.95 -7.59
CA VAL A 269 -5.21 -14.83 -7.65
C VAL A 269 -3.99 -13.99 -7.95
N ARG A 270 -2.92 -14.22 -7.19
CA ARG A 270 -1.67 -13.50 -7.37
C ARG A 270 -0.48 -14.44 -7.34
N LEU A 271 0.61 -14.02 -7.98
CA LEU A 271 1.91 -14.66 -7.96
C LEU A 271 2.96 -13.62 -7.59
N GLY A 272 3.60 -13.77 -6.43
CA GLY A 272 4.70 -12.90 -6.06
C GLY A 272 4.27 -11.46 -5.80
N THR A 273 4.29 -10.55 -6.77
CA THR A 273 3.66 -9.21 -6.69
C THR A 273 2.64 -8.97 -7.79
N LEU A 274 2.43 -9.98 -8.64
CA LEU A 274 1.66 -9.90 -9.86
C LEU A 274 0.23 -10.35 -9.62
N LEU A 275 -0.73 -9.44 -9.85
CA LEU A 275 -2.14 -9.80 -9.97
C LEU A 275 -2.36 -10.54 -11.29
N LEU A 276 -3.05 -11.67 -11.23
CA LEU A 276 -3.49 -12.41 -12.41
C LEU A 276 -4.93 -12.01 -12.77
N GLU A 277 -5.24 -12.08 -14.05
CA GLU A 277 -6.59 -11.86 -14.56
C GLU A 277 -7.30 -13.18 -14.82
N GLU A 278 -8.57 -13.28 -14.46
CA GLU A 278 -9.38 -14.44 -14.81
C GLU A 278 -9.68 -14.45 -16.32
N VAL A 279 -9.48 -15.60 -16.96
CA VAL A 279 -9.78 -15.78 -18.38
C VAL A 279 -11.30 -15.88 -18.56
N ALA A 280 -11.88 -14.90 -19.25
CA ALA A 280 -13.33 -14.70 -19.38
C ALA A 280 -14.17 -15.95 -19.72
N ASP A 281 -13.64 -16.84 -20.58
CA ASP A 281 -14.34 -18.05 -21.04
C ASP A 281 -13.91 -19.34 -20.31
N GLN A 282 -13.05 -19.23 -19.30
CA GLN A 282 -12.52 -20.38 -18.56
C GLN A 282 -12.49 -20.10 -17.05
N PRO A 283 -13.64 -20.22 -16.36
CA PRO A 283 -13.71 -20.00 -14.92
C PRO A 283 -12.65 -20.78 -14.15
N GLY A 284 -12.00 -20.11 -13.21
CA GLY A 284 -10.90 -20.68 -12.42
C GLY A 284 -9.57 -20.77 -13.17
N LEU A 285 -9.44 -20.29 -14.41
CA LEU A 285 -8.15 -20.03 -15.04
C LEU A 285 -7.76 -18.57 -14.85
N TRP A 286 -6.61 -18.36 -14.24
CA TRP A 286 -6.04 -17.04 -14.02
C TRP A 286 -4.72 -16.94 -14.77
N THR A 287 -4.43 -15.80 -15.40
CA THR A 287 -3.23 -15.65 -16.23
C THR A 287 -2.62 -14.26 -16.17
N ALA A 288 -1.32 -14.21 -16.46
CA ALA A 288 -0.59 -12.99 -16.75
C ALA A 288 0.57 -13.31 -17.69
N ALA A 289 0.89 -12.38 -18.59
CA ALA A 289 2.09 -12.45 -19.43
C ALA A 289 3.20 -11.60 -18.79
N ILE A 290 4.36 -12.20 -18.53
CA ILE A 290 5.50 -11.51 -17.90
C ILE A 290 6.69 -11.32 -18.85
N ASP A 291 6.51 -11.61 -20.15
CA ASP A 291 7.53 -11.54 -21.21
C ASP A 291 8.15 -10.14 -21.40
N ARG A 292 7.41 -9.09 -21.01
CA ARG A 292 7.83 -7.69 -21.15
C ARG A 292 8.51 -7.11 -19.91
N MET A 293 8.58 -7.88 -18.83
CA MET A 293 9.15 -7.41 -17.57
C MET A 293 10.68 -7.53 -17.56
N PRO A 294 11.40 -6.66 -16.83
CA PRO A 294 12.82 -6.84 -16.59
C PRO A 294 13.08 -8.21 -15.94
N LEU A 295 14.22 -8.80 -16.29
CA LEU A 295 14.58 -10.13 -15.82
C LEU A 295 14.53 -10.28 -14.29
N GLU A 296 15.10 -9.33 -13.56
CA GLU A 296 15.10 -9.36 -12.10
C GLU A 296 13.68 -9.36 -11.52
N ALA A 297 12.75 -8.63 -12.16
CA ALA A 297 11.35 -8.60 -11.76
C ALA A 297 10.65 -9.95 -12.04
N ILE A 298 10.92 -10.57 -13.21
CA ILE A 298 10.43 -11.92 -13.55
C ILE A 298 10.88 -12.92 -12.48
N LEU A 299 12.17 -12.91 -12.12
CA LEU A 299 12.71 -13.85 -11.13
C LEU A 299 12.13 -13.61 -9.74
N ARG A 300 11.89 -12.35 -9.35
CA ARG A 300 11.23 -12.02 -8.09
C ARG A 300 9.80 -12.56 -8.05
N ILE A 301 9.03 -12.36 -9.12
CA ILE A 301 7.65 -12.85 -9.25
C ILE A 301 7.59 -14.38 -9.20
N LEU A 302 8.40 -15.06 -10.01
CA LEU A 302 8.38 -16.52 -10.11
C LEU A 302 8.83 -17.23 -8.82
N ASN A 303 9.64 -16.58 -7.99
CA ASN A 303 10.05 -17.10 -6.69
C ASN A 303 9.03 -16.81 -5.55
N GLY A 304 7.99 -16.02 -5.80
CA GLY A 304 6.96 -15.74 -4.81
C GLY A 304 5.89 -16.83 -4.70
N ASP A 305 5.13 -16.84 -3.59
CA ASP A 305 3.98 -17.73 -3.40
C ASP A 305 2.85 -17.40 -4.40
N ILE A 306 2.01 -18.39 -4.68
CA ILE A 306 0.72 -18.18 -5.33
C ILE A 306 -0.29 -17.96 -4.23
N ALA A 307 -0.84 -16.76 -4.17
CA ALA A 307 -1.85 -16.38 -3.20
C ALA A 307 -3.24 -16.47 -3.83
N VAL A 308 -4.12 -17.25 -3.21
CA VAL A 308 -5.54 -17.35 -3.60
C VAL A 308 -6.40 -16.77 -2.49
N ARG A 309 -7.27 -15.83 -2.84
CA ARG A 309 -8.23 -15.21 -1.93
C ARG A 309 -9.66 -15.51 -2.35
N THR A 310 -10.48 -15.86 -1.37
CA THR A 310 -11.90 -16.18 -1.57
C THR A 310 -12.84 -15.18 -0.90
N ASP A 311 -14.09 -15.12 -1.38
CA ASP A 311 -15.14 -14.22 -0.87
C ASP A 311 -15.52 -14.46 0.59
N ASP A 312 -15.38 -15.70 1.06
CA ASP A 312 -15.59 -16.09 2.46
C ASP A 312 -14.40 -15.73 3.37
N GLY A 313 -13.42 -14.98 2.85
CA GLY A 313 -12.22 -14.55 3.56
C GLY A 313 -11.11 -15.59 3.64
N GLY A 314 -11.23 -16.72 2.93
CA GLY A 314 -10.17 -17.72 2.81
C GLY A 314 -8.90 -17.17 2.19
N ARG A 315 -7.77 -17.65 2.71
CA ARG A 315 -6.41 -17.24 2.36
C ARG A 315 -5.55 -18.48 2.20
N LEU A 316 -5.10 -18.74 0.99
CA LEU A 316 -4.46 -20.01 0.64
C LEU A 316 -3.15 -19.73 -0.09
N LEU A 317 -2.08 -20.41 0.32
CA LEU A 317 -0.74 -20.23 -0.23
C LEU A 317 -0.24 -21.53 -0.86
N VAL A 318 0.30 -21.43 -2.07
CA VAL A 318 0.86 -22.53 -2.86
C VAL A 318 2.26 -22.21 -3.35
#